data_AF-A0A7V9C3J7-F1
#
_entry.id   AF-A0A7V9C3J7-F1
#
_cell.length_a   1.000
_cell.length_b   1.000
_cell.length_c   1.000
_cell.angle_alpha   90.00
_cell.angle_beta   90.00
_cell.angle_gamma   90.00
#
_symmetry.space_group_name_H-M   'P 1'
#
loop_
_entity.id
_entity.type
_entity.pdbx_description
1 polymer ?
#
loop_
_entity_poly.entity_id
_entity_poly.type
_entity_poly.pdbx_seq_one_letter_code
_entity_poly.pdbx_strand_id
1 'polypeptide(L)'
;MKIIERKETRDSAVNGRNAHRLICITAAQRSGTTALQFALEAAGLKIFSEVFHTAPLNDGAGSFVRFAREHNVRLCETTTRAEVVKIADSYLGWIRELSASRHIVIDVKLNSWPVLSPWWRYPHQEPFFLTHLKRQKAVLIFIWRENLADQLLSQLIACEFGIWHNLTAEKTAGRTLTAPLGRLKELAGWVTRAEVELLDHLRDYPLKIVLRYEDLFTPNDLSDTFRQRFAEVAEIDLPKRTLMPVRPNTVPKRSIVTNYDEITSALAPFASWRRVEWEKRTRFKGDLHLDLPYFGAFDCAV
;
A
#
# COMPACT_ATOMS: atom_id res chain seq x y z
N MET A 1 -4.69 -58.25 -12.14
CA MET A 1 -4.59 -56.78 -12.28
C MET A 1 -5.87 -56.19 -11.67
N LYS A 2 -5.82 -55.69 -10.43
CA LYS A 2 -7.00 -55.21 -9.69
C LYS A 2 -7.22 -53.72 -10.00
N ILE A 3 -8.33 -53.41 -10.65
CA ILE A 3 -8.80 -52.04 -10.86
C ILE A 3 -9.27 -51.52 -9.51
N ILE A 4 -8.55 -50.56 -8.95
CA ILE A 4 -8.94 -49.86 -7.73
C ILE A 4 -9.79 -48.67 -8.19
N GLU A 5 -11.11 -48.80 -8.09
CA GLU A 5 -12.04 -47.69 -8.26
C GLU A 5 -11.82 -46.68 -7.13
N ARG A 6 -11.18 -45.55 -7.46
CA ARG A 6 -11.16 -44.38 -6.58
C ARG A 6 -12.58 -43.81 -6.53
N LYS A 7 -13.26 -44.00 -5.39
CA LYS A 7 -14.44 -43.21 -5.04
C LYS A 7 -14.04 -41.74 -4.98
N GLU A 8 -14.40 -40.98 -6.02
CA GLU A 8 -14.46 -39.53 -5.96
C GLU A 8 -15.54 -39.14 -4.94
N THR A 9 -15.10 -38.70 -3.76
CA THR A 9 -15.98 -38.15 -2.73
C THR A 9 -16.56 -36.82 -3.21
N ARG A 10 -17.87 -36.82 -3.51
CA ARG A 10 -18.71 -35.66 -3.84
C ARG A 10 -18.98 -34.77 -2.62
N ASP A 11 -17.93 -34.34 -1.90
CA ASP A 11 -18.03 -33.38 -0.79
C ASP A 11 -17.56 -31.95 -1.15
N SER A 12 -17.32 -31.66 -2.43
CA SER A 12 -16.72 -30.38 -2.87
C SER A 12 -17.71 -29.26 -3.23
N ALA A 13 -19.03 -29.45 -3.13
CA ALA A 13 -20.00 -28.52 -3.71
C ALA A 13 -20.48 -27.38 -2.78
N VAL A 14 -20.13 -27.37 -1.48
CA VAL A 14 -20.62 -26.34 -0.52
C VAL A 14 -19.50 -25.46 0.08
N ASN A 15 -18.21 -25.84 -0.06
CA ASN A 15 -17.08 -25.05 0.47
C ASN A 15 -16.40 -24.13 -0.56
N GLY A 16 -17.00 -23.92 -1.74
CA GLY A 16 -16.42 -23.13 -2.84
C GLY A 16 -16.28 -21.62 -2.59
N ARG A 17 -16.60 -21.09 -1.40
CA ARG A 17 -16.63 -19.63 -1.14
C ARG A 17 -15.39 -19.03 -0.49
N ASN A 18 -14.44 -19.81 0.04
CA ASN A 18 -13.30 -19.22 0.77
C ASN A 18 -11.95 -19.63 0.20
N ALA A 19 -11.76 -19.49 -1.12
CA ALA A 19 -10.41 -19.51 -1.66
C ALA A 19 -9.60 -18.36 -1.02
N HIS A 20 -8.45 -18.68 -0.41
CA HIS A 20 -7.63 -17.67 0.27
C HIS A 20 -7.16 -16.61 -0.72
N ARG A 21 -7.71 -15.41 -0.57
CA ARG A 21 -7.33 -14.23 -1.36
C ARG A 21 -5.95 -13.72 -0.93
N LEU A 22 -5.15 -13.32 -1.92
CA LEU A 22 -3.97 -12.50 -1.75
C LEU A 22 -4.35 -11.03 -1.97
N ILE A 23 -4.06 -10.18 -1.00
CA ILE A 23 -4.30 -8.75 -1.02
C ILE A 23 -2.94 -8.05 -0.92
N CYS A 24 -2.67 -7.12 -1.81
CA CYS A 24 -1.48 -6.27 -1.77
C CYS A 24 -1.91 -4.82 -1.55
N ILE A 25 -1.53 -4.28 -0.41
CA ILE A 25 -1.57 -2.84 -0.15
C ILE A 25 -0.33 -2.24 -0.78
N THR A 26 -0.49 -1.13 -1.48
CA THR A 26 0.63 -0.36 -2.01
C THR A 26 0.39 1.12 -1.77
N ALA A 27 1.45 1.83 -1.40
CA ALA A 27 1.44 3.26 -1.16
C ALA A 27 2.86 3.80 -1.06
N ALA A 28 3.01 5.13 -1.09
CA ALA A 28 4.20 5.77 -0.58
C ALA A 28 4.35 5.57 0.95
N GLN A 29 5.52 5.90 1.48
CA GLN A 29 5.74 5.91 2.92
C GLN A 29 4.81 6.92 3.61
N ARG A 30 4.34 6.59 4.82
CA ARG A 30 3.47 7.46 5.65
C ARG A 30 2.09 7.79 5.05
N SER A 31 1.57 6.96 4.16
CA SER A 31 0.21 7.07 3.59
C SER A 31 -0.88 6.34 4.40
N GLY A 32 -0.57 5.85 5.61
CA GLY A 32 -1.56 5.23 6.49
C GLY A 32 -1.78 3.72 6.30
N THR A 33 -0.95 3.04 5.51
CA THR A 33 -1.08 1.59 5.28
C THR A 33 -1.00 0.77 6.57
N THR A 34 -0.19 1.21 7.55
CA THR A 34 -0.08 0.53 8.85
C THR A 34 -1.41 0.52 9.61
N ALA A 35 -2.14 1.64 9.60
CA ALA A 35 -3.45 1.72 10.25
C ALA A 35 -4.47 0.79 9.56
N LEU A 36 -4.43 0.70 8.23
CA LEU A 36 -5.26 -0.23 7.47
C LEU A 36 -4.89 -1.68 7.78
N GLN A 37 -3.61 -2.01 7.82
CA GLN A 37 -3.14 -3.36 8.14
C GLN A 37 -3.64 -3.83 9.50
N PHE A 38 -3.55 -3.00 10.54
CA PHE A 38 -4.09 -3.35 11.85
C PHE A 38 -5.61 -3.56 11.82
N ALA A 39 -6.34 -2.76 11.06
CA ALA A 39 -7.78 -2.96 10.90
C ALA A 39 -8.07 -4.31 10.21
N LEU A 40 -7.37 -4.63 9.12
CA LEU A 40 -7.53 -5.92 8.44
C LEU A 40 -7.10 -7.10 9.32
N GLU A 41 -6.07 -6.95 10.14
CA GLU A 41 -5.65 -7.97 11.11
C GLU A 41 -6.74 -8.24 12.15
N ALA A 42 -7.33 -7.19 12.72
CA ALA A 42 -8.44 -7.30 13.65
C ALA A 42 -9.70 -7.93 13.01
N ALA A 43 -9.81 -7.89 11.68
CA ALA A 43 -10.83 -8.60 10.91
C ALA A 43 -10.46 -10.07 10.59
N GLY A 44 -9.34 -10.57 11.09
CA GLY A 44 -8.92 -11.97 10.96
C GLY A 44 -8.01 -12.26 9.77
N LEU A 45 -7.58 -11.25 9.01
CA LEU A 45 -6.64 -11.44 7.90
C LEU A 45 -5.21 -11.62 8.43
N LYS A 46 -4.39 -12.40 7.71
CA LYS A 46 -2.97 -12.55 8.04
C LYS A 46 -2.16 -11.44 7.39
N ILE A 47 -1.51 -10.62 8.21
CA ILE A 47 -0.64 -9.53 7.75
C ILE A 47 0.83 -9.99 7.70
N PHE A 48 1.51 -9.67 6.60
CA PHE A 48 2.96 -9.87 6.41
C PHE A 48 3.75 -8.56 6.27
N SER A 49 3.11 -7.43 6.57
CA SER A 49 3.72 -6.09 6.61
C SER A 49 4.48 -5.73 5.33
N GLU A 50 5.46 -4.83 5.42
CA GLU A 50 6.29 -4.40 4.29
C GLU A 50 7.22 -5.53 3.83
N VAL A 51 6.75 -6.33 2.87
CA VAL A 51 7.39 -7.59 2.47
C VAL A 51 8.77 -7.42 1.84
N PHE A 52 9.04 -6.26 1.25
CA PHE A 52 10.33 -5.93 0.64
C PHE A 52 11.15 -4.93 1.47
N HIS A 53 10.78 -4.73 2.74
CA HIS A 53 11.54 -3.87 3.62
C HIS A 53 12.85 -4.55 4.06
N THR A 54 13.93 -3.78 4.10
CA THR A 54 15.30 -4.30 4.30
C THR A 54 15.79 -4.19 5.75
N ALA A 55 15.00 -3.64 6.68
CA ALA A 55 15.45 -3.39 8.05
C ALA A 55 14.33 -3.58 9.10
N PRO A 56 14.60 -4.23 10.25
CA PRO A 56 15.71 -5.14 10.49
C PRO A 56 15.57 -6.39 9.59
N LEU A 57 16.70 -6.89 9.09
CA LEU A 57 16.79 -7.99 8.11
C LEU A 57 16.10 -9.30 8.56
N ASN A 58 15.71 -9.44 9.84
CA ASN A 58 15.37 -10.72 10.46
C ASN A 58 13.94 -10.85 11.01
N ASP A 59 13.17 -9.77 11.14
CA ASP A 59 12.01 -9.82 12.06
C ASP A 59 10.66 -9.96 11.35
N GLY A 60 10.61 -9.69 10.05
CA GLY A 60 9.39 -9.86 9.26
C GLY A 60 9.14 -11.32 8.91
N ALA A 61 8.13 -11.96 9.52
CA ALA A 61 7.78 -13.36 9.25
C ALA A 61 7.55 -13.68 7.76
N GLY A 62 7.11 -12.70 6.96
CA GLY A 62 6.92 -12.83 5.50
C GLY A 62 7.90 -12.01 4.64
N SER A 63 8.99 -11.52 5.21
CA SER A 63 9.97 -10.71 4.46
C SER A 63 10.59 -11.52 3.32
N PHE A 64 10.67 -10.91 2.14
CA PHE A 64 11.35 -11.49 0.98
C PHE A 64 12.84 -11.72 1.24
N VAL A 65 13.50 -10.88 2.03
CA VAL A 65 14.92 -11.06 2.39
C VAL A 65 15.10 -12.34 3.22
N ARG A 66 14.19 -12.59 4.15
CA ARG A 66 14.17 -13.83 4.93
C ARG A 66 13.96 -15.04 4.03
N PHE A 67 12.96 -15.00 3.15
CA PHE A 67 12.71 -16.04 2.16
C PHE A 67 13.94 -16.31 1.30
N ALA A 68 14.54 -15.26 0.72
CA ALA A 68 15.71 -15.39 -0.14
C ALA A 68 16.89 -16.07 0.57
N ARG A 69 17.09 -15.78 1.85
CA ARG A 69 18.12 -16.44 2.67
C ARG A 69 17.77 -17.92 2.95
N GLU A 70 16.55 -18.19 3.41
CA GLU A 70 16.12 -19.55 3.80
C GLU A 70 16.04 -20.50 2.60
N HIS A 71 15.71 -19.97 1.41
CA HIS A 71 15.61 -20.72 0.16
C HIS A 71 16.84 -20.58 -0.75
N ASN A 72 17.92 -19.96 -0.26
CA ASN A 72 19.20 -19.78 -0.97
C ASN A 72 19.03 -19.17 -2.39
N VAL A 73 18.17 -18.15 -2.51
CA VAL A 73 17.96 -17.42 -3.77
C VAL A 73 19.23 -16.64 -4.09
N ARG A 74 19.81 -16.91 -5.25
CA ARG A 74 21.06 -16.29 -5.72
C ARG A 74 20.76 -15.14 -6.64
N LEU A 75 21.58 -14.09 -6.58
CA LEU A 75 21.44 -12.92 -7.45
C LEU A 75 21.44 -13.29 -8.94
N CYS A 76 22.23 -14.29 -9.36
CA CYS A 76 22.26 -14.77 -10.75
C CYS A 76 20.93 -15.38 -11.22
N GLU A 77 20.06 -15.83 -10.31
CA GLU A 77 18.71 -16.34 -10.64
C GLU A 77 17.73 -15.18 -10.93
N THR A 78 18.13 -13.93 -10.67
CA THR A 78 17.34 -12.75 -11.05
C THR A 78 17.70 -12.18 -12.42
N THR A 79 18.61 -12.84 -13.16
CA THR A 79 19.07 -12.38 -14.49
C THR A 79 18.01 -12.49 -15.57
N THR A 80 17.18 -13.55 -15.53
CA THR A 80 16.19 -13.83 -16.57
C THR A 80 14.77 -13.75 -16.03
N ARG A 81 13.82 -13.39 -16.90
CA ARG A 81 12.40 -13.35 -16.53
C ARG A 81 11.87 -14.70 -16.05
N ALA A 82 12.31 -15.81 -16.65
CA ALA A 82 11.82 -17.14 -16.30
C ALA A 82 12.19 -17.54 -14.87
N GLU A 83 13.44 -17.30 -14.46
CA GLU A 83 13.89 -17.61 -13.09
C GLU A 83 13.24 -16.68 -12.06
N VAL A 84 13.06 -15.38 -12.36
CA VAL A 84 12.35 -14.46 -11.46
C VAL A 84 10.88 -14.87 -11.28
N VAL A 85 10.23 -15.43 -12.31
CA VAL A 85 8.87 -16.03 -12.17
C VAL A 85 8.89 -17.16 -11.15
N LYS A 86 9.85 -18.10 -11.25
CA LYS A 86 9.96 -19.21 -10.28
C LYS A 86 10.18 -18.70 -8.86
N ILE A 87 11.06 -17.72 -8.67
CA ILE A 87 11.31 -17.09 -7.36
C ILE A 87 10.02 -16.46 -6.81
N ALA A 88 9.27 -15.73 -7.64
CA ALA A 88 8.01 -15.10 -7.24
C ALA A 88 6.94 -16.14 -6.87
N ASP A 89 6.79 -17.20 -7.67
CA ASP A 89 5.85 -18.29 -7.39
C ASP A 89 6.21 -19.01 -6.08
N SER A 90 7.49 -19.35 -5.89
CA SER A 90 7.98 -19.98 -4.65
C SER A 90 7.78 -19.08 -3.43
N TYR A 91 8.05 -17.78 -3.56
CA TYR A 91 7.86 -16.82 -2.48
C TYR A 91 6.38 -16.68 -2.07
N LEU A 92 5.49 -16.56 -3.05
CA LEU A 92 4.04 -16.50 -2.78
C LEU A 92 3.50 -17.84 -2.25
N GLY A 93 4.08 -18.97 -2.66
CA GLY A 93 3.82 -20.28 -2.07
C GLY A 93 4.17 -20.31 -0.58
N TRP A 94 5.39 -19.91 -0.24
CA TRP A 94 5.87 -19.82 1.14
C TRP A 94 5.01 -18.90 2.02
N ILE A 95 4.62 -17.73 1.51
CA ILE A 95 3.70 -16.83 2.23
C ILE A 95 2.33 -17.48 2.48
N ARG A 96 1.79 -18.25 1.52
CA ARG A 96 0.53 -18.98 1.69
C ARG A 96 0.62 -20.06 2.75
N GLU A 97 1.73 -20.79 2.80
CA GLU A 97 1.98 -21.80 3.84
C GLU A 97 2.02 -21.15 5.24
N LEU A 98 2.71 -20.01 5.37
CA LEU A 98 2.79 -19.25 6.62
C LEU A 98 1.44 -18.65 7.08
N SER A 99 0.44 -18.54 6.20
CA SER A 99 -0.83 -17.90 6.54
C SER A 99 -1.79 -18.80 7.32
N ALA A 100 -1.53 -20.12 7.33
CA ALA A 100 -2.39 -21.14 7.91
C ALA A 100 -3.84 -21.03 7.42
N SER A 101 -4.01 -20.98 6.09
CA SER A 101 -5.33 -20.92 5.45
C SER A 101 -6.13 -19.66 5.80
N ARG A 102 -5.46 -18.51 5.93
CA ARG A 102 -6.11 -17.20 6.04
C ARG A 102 -5.91 -16.38 4.77
N HIS A 103 -6.81 -15.42 4.55
CA HIS A 103 -6.57 -14.35 3.57
C HIS A 103 -5.28 -13.60 3.93
N ILE A 104 -4.51 -13.27 2.92
CA ILE A 104 -3.14 -12.79 3.04
C ILE A 104 -3.09 -11.33 2.67
N VAL A 105 -2.46 -10.51 3.50
CA VAL A 105 -2.19 -9.10 3.20
C VAL A 105 -0.68 -8.86 3.20
N ILE A 106 -0.16 -8.37 2.08
CA ILE A 106 1.21 -7.89 1.93
C ILE A 106 1.20 -6.37 1.70
N ASP A 107 2.23 -5.65 2.14
CA ASP A 107 2.44 -4.23 1.87
C ASP A 107 3.67 -4.05 0.98
N VAL A 108 3.50 -3.45 -0.20
CA VAL A 108 4.59 -3.12 -1.13
C VAL A 108 4.63 -1.61 -1.34
N LYS A 109 5.70 -0.98 -0.84
CA LYS A 109 5.93 0.44 -1.04
C LYS A 109 6.32 0.77 -2.46
N LEU A 110 5.99 1.98 -2.90
CA LEU A 110 6.30 2.44 -4.27
C LEU A 110 7.79 2.32 -4.62
N ASN A 111 8.68 2.54 -3.65
CA ASN A 111 10.12 2.42 -3.84
C ASN A 111 10.66 0.98 -3.75
N SER A 112 9.80 -0.01 -3.46
CA SER A 112 10.20 -1.40 -3.24
C SER A 112 9.80 -2.34 -4.39
N TRP A 113 9.01 -1.86 -5.35
CA TRP A 113 8.65 -2.62 -6.55
C TRP A 113 9.83 -3.20 -7.35
N PRO A 114 11.02 -2.55 -7.41
CA PRO A 114 12.18 -3.12 -8.10
C PRO A 114 12.87 -4.29 -7.39
N VAL A 115 12.56 -4.58 -6.11
CA VAL A 115 13.29 -5.57 -5.29
C VAL A 115 13.23 -6.97 -5.89
N LEU A 116 12.07 -7.37 -6.43
CA LEU A 116 11.90 -8.63 -7.14
C LEU A 116 11.60 -8.35 -8.62
N SER A 117 12.67 -8.24 -9.42
CA SER A 117 12.61 -7.90 -10.84
C SER A 117 13.74 -8.58 -11.61
N PRO A 118 13.55 -8.88 -12.91
CA PRO A 118 14.66 -9.15 -13.83
C PRO A 118 15.62 -7.94 -13.90
N TRP A 119 16.91 -8.20 -14.15
CA TRP A 119 17.93 -7.16 -14.26
C TRP A 119 17.64 -6.16 -15.38
N TRP A 120 17.18 -6.65 -16.52
CA TRP A 120 16.91 -5.82 -17.70
C TRP A 120 15.41 -5.51 -17.78
N ARG A 121 15.07 -4.24 -17.53
CA ARG A 121 13.73 -3.68 -17.74
C ARG A 121 13.84 -2.21 -18.11
N TYR A 122 12.88 -1.71 -18.88
CA TYR A 122 12.75 -0.27 -19.04
C TYR A 122 12.08 0.33 -17.79
N PRO A 123 12.44 1.57 -17.39
CA PRO A 123 11.84 2.21 -16.23
C PRO A 123 10.32 2.27 -16.28
N HIS A 124 9.75 2.62 -17.44
CA HIS A 124 8.31 2.78 -17.69
C HIS A 124 7.53 1.46 -17.79
N GLN A 125 8.20 0.30 -17.75
CA GLN A 125 7.51 -0.97 -17.77
C GLN A 125 6.86 -1.23 -16.42
N GLU A 126 5.67 -1.82 -16.45
CA GLU A 126 4.99 -2.29 -15.25
C GLU A 126 5.97 -3.09 -14.36
N PRO A 127 6.00 -2.82 -13.04
CA PRO A 127 6.81 -3.61 -12.13
C PRO A 127 6.56 -5.11 -12.28
N PHE A 128 7.63 -5.90 -12.39
CA PHE A 128 7.52 -7.34 -12.62
C PHE A 128 6.62 -8.03 -11.59
N PHE A 129 6.84 -7.72 -10.30
CA PHE A 129 6.06 -8.31 -9.23
C PHE A 129 4.59 -7.86 -9.25
N LEU A 130 4.30 -6.63 -9.68
CA LEU A 130 2.93 -6.17 -9.90
C LEU A 130 2.24 -6.99 -11.00
N THR A 131 2.89 -7.19 -12.14
CA THR A 131 2.37 -8.06 -13.21
C THR A 131 2.11 -9.48 -12.70
N HIS A 132 3.00 -10.00 -11.86
CA HIS A 132 2.88 -11.33 -11.29
C HIS A 132 1.69 -11.44 -10.31
N LEU A 133 1.52 -10.46 -9.42
CA LEU A 133 0.36 -10.37 -8.51
C LEU A 133 -0.96 -10.31 -9.29
N LYS A 134 -1.00 -9.53 -10.39
CA LYS A 134 -2.19 -9.43 -11.25
C LYS A 134 -2.57 -10.75 -11.88
N ARG A 135 -1.59 -11.52 -12.37
CA ARG A 135 -1.78 -12.88 -12.93
C ARG A 135 -2.36 -13.84 -11.89
N GLN A 136 -1.93 -13.71 -10.63
CA GLN A 136 -2.44 -14.47 -9.50
C GLN A 136 -3.80 -13.95 -8.98
N LYS A 137 -4.43 -12.99 -9.68
CA LYS A 137 -5.71 -12.36 -9.29
C LYS A 137 -5.69 -11.78 -7.87
N ALA A 138 -4.55 -11.21 -7.45
CA ALA A 138 -4.45 -10.53 -6.18
C ALA A 138 -5.30 -9.25 -6.16
N VAL A 139 -5.94 -8.97 -5.03
CA VAL A 139 -6.62 -7.67 -4.83
C VAL A 139 -5.56 -6.61 -4.58
N LEU A 140 -5.59 -5.52 -5.33
CA LEU A 140 -4.61 -4.43 -5.22
C LEU A 140 -5.26 -3.20 -4.60
N ILE A 141 -4.81 -2.81 -3.40
CA ILE A 141 -5.28 -1.62 -2.69
C ILE A 141 -4.22 -0.55 -2.82
N PHE A 142 -4.48 0.48 -3.62
CA PHE A 142 -3.61 1.64 -3.71
C PHE A 142 -4.13 2.79 -2.85
N ILE A 143 -3.29 3.23 -1.90
CA ILE A 143 -3.59 4.37 -1.04
C ILE A 143 -2.63 5.51 -1.39
N TRP A 144 -3.20 6.69 -1.62
CA TRP A 144 -2.46 7.94 -1.67
C TRP A 144 -2.99 8.89 -0.59
N ARG A 145 -2.21 9.90 -0.22
CA ARG A 145 -2.55 10.82 0.85
C ARG A 145 -2.57 12.24 0.34
N GLU A 146 -3.70 12.92 0.45
CA GLU A 146 -3.94 14.20 -0.23
C GLU A 146 -2.97 15.32 0.22
N ASN A 147 -2.62 15.36 1.50
CA ASN A 147 -1.64 16.31 2.02
C ASN A 147 -0.19 15.79 1.90
N LEU A 148 0.44 16.05 0.74
CA LEU A 148 1.81 15.62 0.44
C LEU A 148 2.84 16.21 1.42
N ALA A 149 2.72 17.50 1.75
CA ALA A 149 3.66 18.15 2.66
C ALA A 149 3.64 17.50 4.05
N ASP A 150 2.45 17.23 4.59
CA ASP A 150 2.28 16.55 5.87
C ASP A 150 2.84 15.12 5.86
N GLN A 151 2.65 14.40 4.74
CA GLN A 151 3.20 13.07 4.52
C GLN A 151 4.73 13.08 4.57
N LEU A 152 5.37 13.95 3.78
CA LEU A 152 6.83 14.02 3.68
C LEU A 152 7.46 14.53 4.99
N LEU A 153 6.85 15.51 5.64
CA LEU A 153 7.31 15.97 6.96
C LEU A 153 7.13 14.88 8.01
N SER A 154 6.06 14.08 7.96
CA SER A 154 5.93 12.93 8.86
C SER A 154 7.04 11.89 8.63
N GLN A 155 7.46 11.69 7.38
CA GLN A 155 8.55 10.76 7.06
C GLN A 155 9.87 11.30 7.60
N LEU A 156 10.15 12.58 7.34
CA LEU A 156 11.36 13.23 7.82
C LEU A 156 11.44 13.20 9.35
N ILE A 157 10.37 13.58 10.06
CA ILE A 157 10.31 13.50 11.53
C ILE A 157 10.55 12.07 12.02
N ALA A 158 9.96 11.06 11.37
CA ALA A 158 10.16 9.67 11.76
C ALA A 158 11.62 9.22 11.58
N CYS A 159 12.26 9.62 10.49
CA CYS A 159 13.68 9.33 10.24
C CYS A 159 14.60 10.03 11.25
N GLU A 160 14.39 11.32 11.49
CA GLU A 160 15.24 12.11 12.39
C GLU A 160 15.03 11.73 13.86
N PHE A 161 13.79 11.42 14.24
CA PHE A 161 13.46 11.20 15.65
C PHE A 161 13.35 9.73 16.05
N GLY A 162 13.34 8.80 15.09
CA GLY A 162 13.09 7.38 15.33
C GLY A 162 11.64 7.08 15.75
N ILE A 163 10.72 8.03 15.58
CA ILE A 163 9.33 7.92 16.04
C ILE A 163 8.41 7.67 14.84
N TRP A 164 8.03 6.40 14.66
CA TRP A 164 7.17 5.98 13.56
C TRP A 164 5.67 6.09 13.92
N HIS A 165 5.29 5.97 15.19
CA HIS A 165 3.88 6.02 15.61
C HIS A 165 3.70 6.84 16.88
N ASN A 166 2.47 7.36 17.05
CA ASN A 166 2.03 8.08 18.24
C ASN A 166 3.00 9.21 18.60
N LEU A 167 3.11 10.22 17.73
CA LEU A 167 3.90 11.42 17.99
C LEU A 167 3.19 12.25 19.07
N THR A 168 3.77 12.29 20.27
CA THR A 168 3.23 13.00 21.44
C THR A 168 4.14 14.15 21.88
N ALA A 169 3.61 15.05 22.70
CA ALA A 169 4.34 16.22 23.18
C ALA A 169 5.58 15.80 23.99
N GLU A 170 5.45 14.74 24.79
CA GLU A 170 6.53 14.20 25.62
C GLU A 170 7.68 13.69 24.75
N LYS A 171 7.38 12.99 23.65
CA LYS A 171 8.40 12.44 22.74
C LYS A 171 9.10 13.51 21.89
N THR A 172 8.50 14.69 21.80
CA THR A 172 8.99 15.81 20.97
C THR A 172 9.44 17.00 21.80
N ALA A 173 9.37 16.91 23.13
CA ALA A 173 9.71 18.00 24.04
C ALA A 173 11.14 18.50 23.80
N GLY A 174 11.27 19.80 23.53
CA GLY A 174 12.56 20.46 23.27
C GLY A 174 13.21 20.11 21.93
N ARG A 175 12.55 19.33 21.06
CA ARG A 175 13.10 18.92 19.76
C ARG A 175 12.49 19.75 18.64
N THR A 176 13.35 20.37 17.85
CA THR A 176 12.95 21.08 16.62
C THR A 176 13.76 20.55 15.44
N LEU A 177 13.26 20.80 14.23
CA LEU A 177 13.88 20.36 13.00
C LEU A 177 13.72 21.44 11.93
N THR A 178 14.81 21.80 11.26
CA THR A 178 14.74 22.56 10.01
C THR A 178 14.73 21.58 8.84
N ALA A 179 13.65 21.57 8.07
CA ALA A 179 13.48 20.61 6.99
C ALA A 179 14.26 21.05 5.73
N PRO A 180 15.05 20.16 5.09
CA PRO A 180 15.82 20.50 3.91
C PRO A 180 14.92 20.62 2.67
N LEU A 181 14.49 21.85 2.34
CA LEU A 181 13.49 22.11 1.28
C LEU A 181 13.86 21.49 -0.08
N GLY A 182 15.12 21.60 -0.52
CA GLY A 182 15.56 21.03 -1.80
C GLY A 182 15.31 19.52 -1.89
N ARG A 183 15.73 18.77 -0.85
CA ARG A 183 15.52 17.32 -0.73
C ARG A 183 14.03 16.96 -0.68
N LEU A 184 13.22 17.76 0.00
CA LEU A 184 11.77 17.52 0.06
C LEU A 184 11.08 17.75 -1.29
N LYS A 185 11.51 18.73 -2.09
CA LYS A 185 11.01 18.93 -3.46
C LYS A 185 11.35 17.75 -4.37
N GLU A 186 12.59 17.25 -4.30
CA GLU A 186 13.00 16.05 -5.05
C GLU A 186 12.14 14.84 -4.69
N LEU A 187 11.99 14.60 -3.38
CA LEU A 187 11.18 13.49 -2.87
C LEU A 187 9.71 13.63 -3.26
N ALA A 188 9.14 14.84 -3.21
CA ALA A 188 7.79 15.12 -3.71
C ALA A 188 7.66 14.78 -5.19
N GLY A 189 8.66 15.13 -6.02
CA GLY A 189 8.69 14.76 -7.43
C GLY A 189 8.73 13.25 -7.65
N TRP A 190 9.54 12.52 -6.88
CA TRP A 190 9.63 11.05 -6.96
C TRP A 190 8.34 10.36 -6.53
N VAL A 191 7.79 10.72 -5.37
CA VAL A 191 6.54 10.16 -4.86
C VAL A 191 5.42 10.39 -5.86
N THR A 192 5.25 11.62 -6.34
CA THR A 192 4.13 11.93 -7.23
C THR A 192 4.25 11.19 -8.56
N ARG A 193 5.45 11.11 -9.15
CA ARG A 193 5.65 10.34 -10.39
C ARG A 193 5.36 8.85 -10.19
N ALA A 194 5.82 8.26 -9.09
CA ALA A 194 5.58 6.85 -8.79
C ALA A 194 4.09 6.56 -8.52
N GLU A 195 3.36 7.45 -7.86
CA GLU A 195 1.92 7.34 -7.65
C GLU A 195 1.16 7.37 -8.98
N VAL A 196 1.52 8.30 -9.88
CA VAL A 196 0.93 8.42 -11.23
C VAL A 196 1.22 7.20 -12.09
N GLU A 197 2.46 6.74 -12.12
CA GLU A 197 2.87 5.55 -12.87
C GLU A 197 2.15 4.29 -12.38
N LEU A 198 2.03 4.12 -11.06
CA LEU A 198 1.28 3.00 -10.50
C LEU A 198 -0.20 3.06 -10.91
N LEU A 199 -0.85 4.23 -10.90
CA LEU A 199 -2.24 4.36 -11.37
C LEU A 199 -2.38 3.97 -12.84
N ASP A 200 -1.44 4.38 -13.68
CA ASP A 200 -1.44 4.03 -15.09
C ASP A 200 -1.36 2.51 -15.28
N HIS A 201 -0.52 1.84 -14.50
CA HIS A 201 -0.48 0.38 -14.48
C HIS A 201 -1.79 -0.23 -13.96
N LEU A 202 -2.44 0.36 -12.96
CA LEU A 202 -3.68 -0.17 -12.39
C LEU A 202 -4.94 0.15 -13.21
N ARG A 203 -4.88 1.05 -14.18
CA ARG A 203 -6.04 1.62 -14.90
C ARG A 203 -7.09 0.58 -15.30
N ASP A 204 -6.68 -0.53 -15.93
CA ASP A 204 -7.60 -1.56 -16.42
C ASP A 204 -7.68 -2.82 -15.55
N TYR A 205 -7.02 -2.83 -14.39
CA TYR A 205 -7.08 -3.98 -13.50
C TYR A 205 -8.41 -4.02 -12.72
N PRO A 206 -9.22 -5.09 -12.81
CA PRO A 206 -10.55 -5.13 -12.20
C PRO A 206 -10.51 -5.34 -10.68
N LEU A 207 -9.51 -6.07 -10.17
CA LEU A 207 -9.39 -6.36 -8.74
C LEU A 207 -8.59 -5.28 -8.01
N LYS A 208 -8.94 -4.01 -8.23
CA LYS A 208 -8.29 -2.88 -7.58
C LYS A 208 -9.24 -2.07 -6.71
N ILE A 209 -8.67 -1.48 -5.67
CA ILE A 209 -9.29 -0.50 -4.79
C ILE A 209 -8.33 0.68 -4.73
N VAL A 210 -8.80 1.87 -5.05
CA VAL A 210 -7.95 3.05 -5.25
C VAL A 210 -8.57 4.20 -4.47
N LEU A 211 -7.94 4.63 -3.37
CA LEU A 211 -8.59 5.48 -2.36
C LEU A 211 -7.64 6.53 -1.78
N ARG A 212 -8.21 7.64 -1.34
CA ARG A 212 -7.53 8.63 -0.49
C ARG A 212 -7.45 8.12 0.94
N TYR A 213 -6.31 8.36 1.59
CA TYR A 213 -6.13 8.11 3.03
C TYR A 213 -7.22 8.80 3.85
N GLU A 214 -7.58 10.03 3.47
CA GLU A 214 -8.59 10.84 4.13
C GLU A 214 -10.00 10.23 4.06
N ASP A 215 -10.28 9.41 3.04
CA ASP A 215 -11.56 8.72 2.87
C ASP A 215 -11.55 7.30 3.46
N LEU A 216 -10.40 6.82 3.94
CA LEU A 216 -10.22 5.44 4.39
C LEU A 216 -10.75 5.21 5.82
N PHE A 217 -10.73 6.24 6.66
CA PHE A 217 -11.05 6.16 8.07
C PHE A 217 -12.11 7.18 8.48
N THR A 218 -13.03 6.74 9.33
CA THR A 218 -13.82 7.59 10.23
C THR A 218 -13.01 7.84 11.52
N PRO A 219 -13.47 8.71 12.44
CA PRO A 219 -12.77 8.93 13.70
C PRO A 219 -12.51 7.67 14.54
N ASN A 220 -13.30 6.60 14.36
CA ASN A 220 -13.24 5.41 15.20
C ASN A 220 -13.01 4.10 14.43
N ASP A 221 -13.05 4.11 13.10
CA ASP A 221 -13.09 2.88 12.30
C ASP A 221 -12.81 3.10 10.81
N LEU A 222 -12.72 2.03 10.01
CA LEU A 222 -12.76 2.05 8.55
C LEU A 222 -14.08 2.66 8.03
N SER A 223 -13.99 3.42 6.94
CA SER A 223 -15.17 4.00 6.29
C SER A 223 -16.07 2.93 5.66
N ASP A 224 -17.39 3.18 5.66
CA ASP A 224 -18.37 2.30 5.00
C ASP A 224 -18.07 2.17 3.50
N THR A 225 -17.61 3.25 2.86
CA THR A 225 -17.18 3.25 1.46
C THR A 225 -16.04 2.25 1.23
N PHE A 226 -15.01 2.23 2.07
CA PHE A 226 -13.94 1.23 1.97
C PHE A 226 -14.49 -0.18 2.19
N ARG A 227 -15.31 -0.39 3.23
CA ARG A 227 -15.87 -1.71 3.56
C ARG A 227 -16.68 -2.29 2.42
N GLN A 228 -17.57 -1.48 1.84
CA GLN A 228 -18.40 -1.88 0.70
C GLN A 228 -17.53 -2.26 -0.50
N ARG A 229 -16.55 -1.42 -0.85
CA ARG A 229 -15.68 -1.69 -2.00
C ARG A 229 -14.76 -2.89 -1.76
N PHE A 230 -14.29 -3.07 -0.53
CA PHE A 230 -13.49 -4.22 -0.15
C PHE A 230 -14.30 -5.52 -0.21
N ALA A 231 -15.55 -5.51 0.27
CA ALA A 231 -16.45 -6.66 0.14
C ALA A 231 -16.72 -7.01 -1.33
N GLU A 232 -16.98 -6.01 -2.17
CA GLU A 232 -17.23 -6.21 -3.61
C GLU A 232 -16.01 -6.78 -4.35
N VAL A 233 -14.82 -6.20 -4.13
CA VAL A 233 -13.63 -6.54 -4.91
C VAL A 233 -12.87 -7.74 -4.34
N ALA A 234 -12.77 -7.82 -3.01
CA ALA A 234 -12.06 -8.89 -2.34
C ALA A 234 -12.94 -10.09 -2.00
N GLU A 235 -14.28 -9.95 -2.11
CA GLU A 235 -15.26 -10.96 -1.67
C GLU A 235 -15.07 -11.31 -0.19
N ILE A 236 -14.76 -10.31 0.64
CA ILE A 236 -14.53 -10.47 2.08
C ILE A 236 -15.31 -9.38 2.83
N ASP A 237 -16.25 -9.81 3.66
CA ASP A 237 -17.00 -8.93 4.54
C ASP A 237 -16.18 -8.56 5.78
N LEU A 238 -15.85 -7.28 5.93
CA LEU A 238 -15.17 -6.78 7.13
C LEU A 238 -16.19 -6.47 8.24
N PRO A 239 -15.91 -6.84 9.51
CA PRO A 239 -16.84 -6.60 10.62
C PRO A 239 -17.04 -5.10 10.87
N LYS A 240 -18.28 -4.64 11.06
CA LYS A 240 -18.67 -3.22 11.21
C LYS A 240 -17.92 -2.41 12.27
N ARG A 241 -17.25 -3.08 13.22
CA ARG A 241 -16.42 -2.43 14.23
C ARG A 241 -15.05 -3.07 14.21
N THR A 242 -14.09 -2.35 13.67
CA THR A 242 -12.70 -2.78 13.68
C THR A 242 -11.94 -1.85 14.61
N LEU A 243 -11.48 -2.38 15.75
CA LEU A 243 -10.68 -1.58 16.68
C LEU A 243 -9.43 -1.09 15.95
N MET A 244 -9.26 0.22 15.85
CA MET A 244 -8.05 0.83 15.30
C MET A 244 -7.04 1.05 16.42
N PRO A 245 -5.96 0.25 16.52
CA PRO A 245 -4.98 0.39 17.60
C PRO A 245 -4.05 1.60 17.40
N VAL A 246 -4.02 2.21 16.22
CA VAL A 246 -3.15 3.35 15.91
C VAL A 246 -3.80 4.64 16.37
N ARG A 247 -3.19 5.30 17.35
CA ARG A 247 -3.65 6.62 17.79
C ARG A 247 -3.17 7.69 16.80
N PRO A 248 -3.99 8.71 16.54
CA PRO A 248 -3.55 9.85 15.74
C PRO A 248 -2.38 10.57 16.44
N ASN A 249 -1.53 11.23 15.64
CA ASN A 249 -0.51 12.12 16.19
C ASN A 249 -1.19 13.29 16.89
N THR A 250 -0.80 13.59 18.12
CA THR A 250 -1.41 14.67 18.93
C THR A 250 -0.66 15.98 18.82
N VAL A 251 0.57 15.97 18.29
CA VAL A 251 1.40 17.17 18.14
C VAL A 251 1.30 17.72 16.71
N PRO A 252 0.96 19.01 16.53
CA PRO A 252 1.01 19.68 15.23
C PRO A 252 2.45 19.74 14.69
N LYS A 253 2.68 19.31 13.44
CA LYS A 253 4.04 19.33 12.86
C LYS A 253 4.64 20.74 12.76
N ARG A 254 3.80 21.77 12.65
CA ARG A 254 4.23 23.18 12.67
C ARG A 254 4.98 23.56 13.97
N SER A 255 4.71 22.89 15.10
CA SER A 255 5.45 23.14 16.34
C SER A 255 6.81 22.44 16.40
N ILE A 256 7.10 21.54 15.46
CA ILE A 256 8.33 20.75 15.40
C ILE A 256 9.25 21.28 14.28
N VAL A 257 8.65 21.65 13.14
CA VAL A 257 9.38 22.04 11.94
C VAL A 257 9.49 23.56 11.85
N THR A 258 10.69 24.10 12.00
CA THR A 258 10.94 25.56 12.11
C THR A 258 10.56 26.32 10.85
N ASN A 259 10.73 25.71 9.67
CA ASN A 259 10.37 26.28 8.37
C ASN A 259 9.10 25.64 7.77
N TYR A 260 8.14 25.22 8.61
CA TYR A 260 6.93 24.51 8.16
C TYR A 260 6.16 25.23 7.04
N ASP A 261 5.93 26.53 7.19
CA ASP A 261 5.14 27.34 6.24
C ASP A 261 5.83 27.50 4.89
N GLU A 262 7.17 27.59 4.90
CA GLU A 262 7.98 27.58 3.69
C GLU A 262 7.83 26.25 2.94
N ILE A 263 7.94 25.12 3.67
CA ILE A 263 7.79 23.78 3.10
C ILE A 263 6.40 23.57 2.51
N THR A 264 5.33 23.87 3.27
CA THR A 264 3.96 23.64 2.80
C THR A 264 3.65 24.46 1.55
N SER A 265 4.05 25.73 1.53
CA SER A 265 3.89 26.61 0.37
C SER A 265 4.66 26.10 -0.84
N ALA A 266 5.92 25.69 -0.65
CA ALA A 266 6.77 25.22 -1.73
C ALA A 266 6.36 23.85 -2.31
N LEU A 267 5.64 23.04 -1.53
CA LEU A 267 5.14 21.73 -1.96
C LEU A 267 3.70 21.76 -2.49
N ALA A 268 2.95 22.85 -2.28
CA ALA A 268 1.58 22.99 -2.75
C ALA A 268 1.41 22.73 -4.27
N PRO A 269 2.29 23.19 -5.17
CA PRO A 269 2.16 22.89 -6.60
C PRO A 269 2.20 21.40 -6.93
N PHE A 270 3.00 20.61 -6.21
CA PHE A 270 3.06 19.15 -6.39
C PHE A 270 1.76 18.47 -5.96
N ALA A 271 1.19 18.91 -4.83
CA ALA A 271 -0.08 18.38 -4.35
C ALA A 271 -1.23 18.69 -5.31
N SER A 272 -1.30 19.92 -5.84
CA SER A 272 -2.30 20.32 -6.83
C SER A 272 -2.15 19.55 -8.13
N TRP A 273 -0.93 19.45 -8.68
CA TRP A 273 -0.67 18.68 -9.90
C TRP A 273 -1.07 17.21 -9.70
N ARG A 274 -0.69 16.61 -8.58
CA ARG A 274 -1.06 15.23 -8.22
C ARG A 274 -2.58 15.03 -8.22
N ARG A 275 -3.33 15.94 -7.59
CA ARG A 275 -4.79 15.85 -7.50
C ARG A 275 -5.42 15.89 -8.90
N VAL A 276 -4.94 16.78 -9.77
CA VAL A 276 -5.42 16.86 -11.16
C VAL A 276 -5.13 15.55 -11.92
N GLU A 277 -3.92 15.01 -11.81
CA GLU A 277 -3.55 13.76 -12.49
C GLU A 277 -4.32 12.55 -11.96
N TRP A 278 -4.64 12.57 -10.66
CA TRP A 278 -5.50 11.60 -10.01
C TRP A 278 -6.91 11.62 -10.59
N GLU A 279 -7.57 12.79 -10.56
CA GLU A 279 -8.93 12.96 -11.05
C GLU A 279 -9.06 12.56 -12.53
N LYS A 280 -8.07 12.91 -13.36
CA LYS A 280 -8.02 12.49 -14.76
C LYS A 280 -8.03 10.97 -14.90
N ARG A 281 -7.34 10.23 -14.04
CA ARG A 281 -7.18 8.77 -14.16
C ARG A 281 -8.31 7.98 -13.51
N THR A 282 -8.93 8.53 -12.47
CA THR A 282 -10.04 7.87 -11.78
C THR A 282 -11.40 8.16 -12.41
N ARG A 283 -11.56 9.25 -13.17
CA ARG A 283 -12.81 9.56 -13.90
C ARG A 283 -13.10 8.64 -15.10
N PHE A 284 -12.12 7.88 -15.60
CA PHE A 284 -12.31 6.98 -16.74
C PHE A 284 -12.74 5.56 -16.31
N LYS A 285 -14.02 5.45 -15.92
CA LYS A 285 -14.94 4.30 -16.08
C LYS A 285 -16.10 4.54 -15.12
N GLY A 286 -17.33 4.23 -15.53
CA GLY A 286 -18.59 4.54 -14.85
C GLY A 286 -18.82 3.87 -13.48
N ASP A 287 -17.83 3.88 -12.60
CA ASP A 287 -17.98 3.60 -11.17
C ASP A 287 -18.36 4.91 -10.48
N LEU A 288 -19.57 4.91 -9.91
CA LEU A 288 -20.21 5.95 -9.13
C LEU A 288 -19.25 7.03 -8.61
N HIS A 289 -19.36 8.23 -9.16
CA HIS A 289 -19.22 9.42 -8.35
C HIS A 289 -20.21 9.29 -7.20
N LEU A 290 -19.71 9.03 -5.98
CA LEU A 290 -20.39 9.51 -4.79
C LEU A 290 -20.54 11.02 -5.01
N ASP A 291 -21.77 11.48 -5.18
CA ASP A 291 -22.12 12.90 -5.26
C ASP A 291 -21.65 13.60 -3.98
N LEU A 292 -20.40 14.04 -3.96
CA LEU A 292 -19.93 15.04 -3.03
C LEU A 292 -20.41 16.40 -3.57
N PRO A 293 -21.12 17.22 -2.78
CA PRO A 293 -21.62 18.49 -3.24
C PRO A 293 -20.46 19.37 -3.71
N TYR A 294 -20.54 19.73 -4.98
CA TYR A 294 -19.63 20.63 -5.68
C TYR A 294 -19.73 22.01 -5.01
N PHE A 295 -18.74 22.37 -4.18
CA PHE A 295 -18.58 23.75 -3.73
C PHE A 295 -18.03 24.57 -4.89
N GLY A 296 -18.85 25.51 -5.35
CA GLY A 296 -18.64 26.27 -6.57
C GLY A 296 -17.57 27.36 -6.50
N ALA A 297 -17.26 27.81 -7.71
CA ALA A 297 -16.74 29.12 -8.13
C ALA A 297 -15.38 29.57 -7.58
N PHE A 298 -14.38 29.53 -8.47
CA PHE A 298 -13.45 30.65 -8.61
C PHE A 298 -13.65 31.24 -10.01
N ASP A 299 -14.43 32.32 -10.07
CA ASP A 299 -14.26 33.37 -11.07
C ASP A 299 -13.02 34.18 -10.69
N CYS A 300 -12.07 34.30 -11.62
CA CYS A 300 -11.07 35.36 -11.57
C CYS A 300 -11.15 36.13 -12.88
N ALA A 301 -11.91 37.23 -12.85
CA ALA A 301 -11.72 38.39 -13.68
C ALA A 301 -11.06 39.47 -12.81
N VAL A 302 -9.80 39.82 -13.11
CA VAL A 302 -9.28 41.16 -13.48
C VAL A 302 -7.89 40.92 -14.09
#